data_AF-A0A3L8D693-F1
#
_entry.id   AF-A0A3L8D693-F1
#
_cell.length_a   1.000
_cell.length_b   1.000
_cell.length_c   1.000
_cell.angle_alpha   90.00
_cell.angle_beta   90.00
_cell.angle_gamma   90.00
#
_symmetry.space_group_name_H-M   'P 1'
#
loop_
_entity.id
_entity.type
_entity.pdbx_description
1 polymer ?
#
loop_
_entity_poly.entity_id
_entity_poly.type
_entity_poly.pdbx_seq_one_letter_code
_entity_poly.pdbx_strand_id
1 'polypeptide(L)'
;MKIADASPVDERTLFQNFNYKSDTEYVMRIAKILLSPVGVWPLYRNDTILDKIKYFFHTSFVFSLMGFLLVPHVIYTFFDAEDLTRYMKVIAAQVFSLLGIIKFWTMIINRDEISCCLRQIEIQYRDVECEEDRLVMVRNAKLGRQFTIMYLGLLYGGALPYHIIMPLVAERIIKEDNTTQLPLPYLSDYIFFVVENSPVYEIFFVTQILFSTLILSTNCGVYSLIATCVMHACCLFEVARRHIETVMVDGTDGLHERFGHIIAQHTQALRFSEMIEKSLNIVFLSEMVGNTIIICFLEYGVLREWEDNQIFGTIIYLILAISILVNVFILSSIGDRLKEESEKIGEASYFINWYALPAKNMSNLIMMMVRSNRSSTLTAGKIFDISLQGFSDVCKTSAAYFNFIRMITA
;
A
#
# COMPACT_ATOMS: atom_id res chain seq x y z
N MET A 1 -67.93 -6.77 25.67
CA MET A 1 -67.56 -5.54 24.95
C MET A 1 -66.43 -4.86 25.72
N LYS A 2 -65.19 -5.32 25.53
CA LYS A 2 -63.98 -4.71 26.09
C LYS A 2 -63.22 -4.14 24.92
N ILE A 3 -63.13 -2.82 24.88
CA ILE A 3 -62.29 -2.06 23.96
C ILE A 3 -60.86 -2.28 24.46
N ALA A 4 -60.04 -2.92 23.64
CA ALA A 4 -58.62 -3.07 23.89
C ALA A 4 -57.92 -1.88 23.24
N ASP A 5 -57.20 -1.13 24.06
CA ASP A 5 -56.32 -0.04 23.65
C ASP A 5 -55.28 -0.54 22.65
N ALA A 6 -55.25 0.12 21.49
CA ALA A 6 -54.15 0.03 20.55
C ALA A 6 -52.96 0.83 21.13
N SER A 7 -51.89 0.12 21.46
CA SER A 7 -50.57 0.74 21.65
C SER A 7 -49.97 1.05 20.28
N PRO A 8 -49.27 2.18 20.10
CA PRO A 8 -48.63 2.50 18.84
C PRO A 8 -47.38 1.65 18.69
N VAL A 9 -47.28 0.98 17.54
CA VAL A 9 -46.09 0.27 17.07
C VAL A 9 -44.99 1.31 16.84
N ASP A 10 -44.03 1.37 17.76
CA ASP A 10 -42.76 2.09 17.58
C ASP A 10 -41.70 1.08 17.10
N GLU A 11 -41.73 0.77 15.81
CA GLU A 11 -40.70 -0.01 15.12
C GLU A 11 -40.14 0.81 13.96
N ARG A 12 -39.27 1.78 14.28
CA ARG A 12 -38.19 2.13 13.34
C ARG A 12 -37.24 0.95 13.34
N THR A 13 -37.40 0.03 12.38
CA THR A 13 -36.44 -1.04 12.14
C THR A 13 -35.10 -0.42 11.76
N LEU A 14 -34.22 -0.24 12.75
CA LEU A 14 -32.81 0.09 12.54
C LEU A 14 -32.25 -0.92 11.54
N PHE A 15 -31.83 -0.43 10.37
CA PHE A 15 -31.21 -1.25 9.35
C PHE A 15 -30.03 -1.99 9.98
N GLN A 16 -30.02 -3.32 9.86
CA GLN A 16 -28.93 -4.16 10.34
C GLN A 16 -28.26 -4.80 9.13
N ASN A 17 -26.95 -4.55 8.96
CA ASN A 17 -26.21 -5.19 7.89
C ASN A 17 -25.93 -6.65 8.24
N PHE A 18 -26.81 -7.58 7.85
CA PHE A 18 -26.59 -9.01 8.02
C PHE A 18 -25.39 -9.57 7.22
N ASN A 19 -24.96 -8.85 6.17
CA ASN A 19 -23.88 -9.24 5.27
C ASN A 19 -22.51 -8.63 5.64
N TYR A 20 -22.38 -7.98 6.80
CA TYR A 20 -21.14 -7.29 7.19
C TYR A 20 -19.90 -8.19 7.13
N LYS A 21 -20.04 -9.48 7.49
CA LYS A 21 -18.93 -10.45 7.44
C LYS A 21 -18.47 -10.74 6.01
N SER A 22 -19.41 -10.90 5.07
CA SER A 22 -19.04 -11.14 3.67
C SER A 22 -18.42 -9.91 3.04
N ASP A 23 -18.94 -8.73 3.38
CA ASP A 23 -18.43 -7.45 2.86
C ASP A 23 -17.01 -7.18 3.39
N THR A 24 -16.78 -7.41 4.69
CA THR A 24 -15.47 -7.25 5.32
C THR A 24 -14.46 -8.26 4.79
N GLU A 25 -14.85 -9.53 4.64
CA GLU A 25 -13.97 -10.56 4.05
C GLU A 25 -13.66 -10.22 2.59
N TYR A 26 -14.61 -9.71 1.81
CA TYR A 26 -14.38 -9.28 0.43
C TYR A 26 -13.30 -8.19 0.35
N VAL A 27 -13.37 -7.19 1.23
CA VAL A 27 -12.44 -6.05 1.30
C VAL A 27 -11.03 -6.50 1.72
N MET A 28 -10.93 -7.40 2.70
CA MET A 28 -9.64 -7.80 3.28
C MET A 28 -8.99 -9.00 2.60
N ARG A 29 -9.71 -9.72 1.71
CA ARG A 29 -9.28 -11.01 1.17
C ARG A 29 -7.89 -11.01 0.54
N ILE A 30 -7.59 -10.00 -0.29
CA ILE A 30 -6.32 -9.94 -1.02
C ILE A 30 -5.17 -9.69 -0.06
N ALA A 31 -5.31 -8.71 0.84
CA ALA A 31 -4.30 -8.42 1.86
C ALA A 31 -4.05 -9.65 2.75
N LYS A 32 -5.12 -10.32 3.19
CA LYS A 32 -5.06 -11.54 4.00
C LYS A 32 -4.33 -12.68 3.30
N ILE A 33 -4.59 -12.94 2.01
CA ILE A 33 -3.91 -13.99 1.25
C ILE A 33 -2.41 -13.68 1.08
N LEU A 34 -2.06 -12.42 0.79
CA LEU A 34 -0.67 -12.03 0.52
C LEU A 34 0.18 -11.90 1.79
N LEU A 35 -0.41 -11.47 2.91
CA LEU A 35 0.29 -11.24 4.19
C LEU A 35 0.27 -12.45 5.14
N SER A 36 -0.60 -13.45 4.90
CA SER A 36 -0.65 -14.67 5.72
C SER A 36 0.62 -15.52 5.64
N PRO A 37 1.19 -15.81 4.46
CA PRO A 37 2.48 -16.54 4.36
C PRO A 37 3.64 -15.82 5.05
N VAL A 38 3.60 -14.49 5.03
CA VAL A 38 4.60 -13.61 5.66
C VAL A 38 4.49 -13.63 7.19
N GLY A 39 3.38 -14.14 7.73
CA GLY A 39 3.12 -14.21 9.16
C GLY A 39 2.59 -12.92 9.78
N VAL A 40 2.45 -11.85 8.99
CA VAL A 40 1.86 -10.57 9.42
C VAL A 40 0.38 -10.74 9.75
N TRP A 41 -0.30 -11.67 9.08
CA TRP A 41 -1.67 -12.10 9.39
C TRP A 41 -1.63 -13.42 10.20
N PRO A 42 -2.22 -13.53 11.41
CA PRO A 42 -3.49 -12.94 11.82
C PRO A 42 -3.37 -11.85 12.88
N LEU A 43 -4.09 -10.75 12.65
CA LEU A 43 -4.21 -9.58 13.52
C LEU A 43 -5.28 -9.76 14.63
N TYR A 44 -5.92 -10.93 14.64
CA TYR A 44 -6.90 -11.35 15.64
C TYR A 44 -6.49 -12.69 16.23
N ARG A 45 -5.79 -12.69 17.36
CA ARG A 45 -5.63 -13.92 18.13
C ARG A 45 -5.65 -13.62 19.61
N ASN A 46 -6.46 -14.40 20.34
CA ASN A 46 -6.38 -14.47 21.79
C ASN A 46 -5.03 -15.12 22.12
N ASP A 47 -4.10 -14.30 22.61
CA ASP A 47 -2.71 -14.68 22.75
C ASP A 47 -2.50 -15.69 23.88
N THR A 48 -2.52 -16.97 23.54
CA THR A 48 -1.82 -17.96 24.36
C THR A 48 -0.31 -17.78 24.21
N ILE A 49 0.47 -18.10 25.25
CA ILE A 49 1.95 -18.02 25.22
C ILE A 49 2.52 -18.81 24.04
N LEU A 50 1.91 -19.95 23.72
CA LEU A 50 2.28 -20.80 22.58
C LEU A 50 2.15 -20.07 21.23
N ASP A 51 1.11 -19.28 21.04
CA ASP A 51 0.87 -18.56 19.79
C ASP A 51 1.87 -17.42 19.59
N LYS A 52 2.26 -16.73 20.67
CA LYS A 52 3.35 -15.74 20.64
C LYS A 52 4.69 -16.37 20.25
N ILE A 53 5.00 -17.54 20.80
CA ILE A 53 6.22 -18.28 20.48
C ILE A 53 6.22 -18.70 18.99
N LYS A 54 5.10 -19.27 18.49
CA LYS A 54 4.97 -19.64 17.08
C LYS A 54 5.15 -18.45 16.14
N TYR A 55 4.53 -17.31 16.48
CA TYR A 55 4.67 -16.08 15.72
C TYR A 55 6.12 -15.58 15.68
N PHE A 56 6.82 -15.61 16.81
CA PHE A 56 8.23 -15.21 16.89
C PHE A 56 9.12 -16.08 15.98
N PHE A 57 8.97 -17.41 16.06
CA PHE A 57 9.74 -18.32 15.19
C PHE A 57 9.41 -18.12 13.70
N HIS A 58 8.14 -17.95 13.36
CA HIS A 58 7.73 -17.69 11.97
C HIS A 58 8.30 -16.38 11.43
N THR A 59 8.19 -15.31 12.21
CA THR A 59 8.73 -13.98 11.87
C THR A 59 10.24 -14.02 11.70
N SER A 60 10.95 -14.66 12.64
CA SER A 60 12.41 -14.82 12.58
C SER A 60 12.82 -15.67 11.37
N PHE A 61 12.04 -16.69 11.01
CA PHE A 61 12.30 -17.51 9.83
C PHE A 61 12.16 -16.69 8.55
N VAL A 62 11.05 -15.97 8.36
CA VAL A 62 10.82 -15.12 7.18
C VAL A 62 11.90 -14.04 7.05
N PHE A 63 12.29 -13.40 8.16
CA PHE A 63 13.38 -12.41 8.16
C PHE A 63 14.72 -13.04 7.74
N SER A 64 15.03 -14.24 8.23
CA SER A 64 16.24 -14.99 7.84
C SER A 64 16.25 -15.28 6.33
N LEU A 65 15.10 -15.66 5.74
CA LEU A 65 15.00 -15.88 4.29
C LEU A 65 15.24 -14.59 3.48
N MET A 66 14.67 -13.46 3.90
CA MET A 66 14.91 -12.17 3.26
C MET A 66 16.38 -11.75 3.38
N GLY A 67 17.00 -11.96 4.55
CA GLY A 67 18.42 -11.70 4.77
C GLY A 67 19.34 -12.60 3.96
N PHE A 68 18.97 -13.87 3.78
CA PHE A 68 19.71 -14.82 2.94
C PHE A 68 19.72 -14.42 1.46
N LEU A 69 18.72 -13.68 0.98
CA LEU A 69 18.74 -13.09 -0.35
C LEU A 69 19.59 -11.81 -0.38
N LEU A 70 19.38 -10.89 0.57
CA LEU A 70 20.03 -9.57 0.53
C LEU A 70 21.54 -9.62 0.83
N VAL A 71 21.98 -10.39 1.81
CA VAL A 71 23.39 -10.36 2.27
C VAL A 71 24.37 -10.83 1.19
N PRO A 72 24.18 -12.00 0.54
CA PRO A 72 25.04 -12.44 -0.56
C PRO A 72 25.01 -11.49 -1.77
N HIS A 73 23.85 -10.89 -2.02
CA HIS A 73 23.67 -9.91 -3.08
C HIS A 73 24.41 -8.59 -2.80
N VAL A 74 24.54 -8.21 -1.53
CA VAL A 74 25.36 -7.05 -1.10
C VAL A 74 26.86 -7.40 -1.12
N ILE A 75 27.25 -8.60 -0.69
CA ILE A 75 28.64 -9.07 -0.76
C ILE A 75 29.13 -9.02 -2.22
N TYR A 76 28.35 -9.56 -3.15
CA TYR A 76 28.67 -9.52 -4.59
C TYR A 76 29.00 -8.10 -5.08
N THR A 77 28.20 -7.10 -4.68
CA THR A 77 28.45 -5.72 -5.09
C THR A 77 29.71 -5.09 -4.52
N PHE A 78 30.21 -5.56 -3.39
CA PHE A 78 31.44 -5.02 -2.80
C PHE A 78 32.71 -5.71 -3.31
N PHE A 79 32.63 -7.00 -3.66
CA PHE A 79 33.80 -7.80 -4.03
C PHE A 79 33.95 -7.99 -5.55
N ASP A 80 32.86 -8.17 -6.30
CA ASP A 80 32.92 -8.63 -7.70
C ASP A 80 32.37 -7.61 -8.72
N ALA A 81 31.72 -6.53 -8.27
CA ALA A 81 31.21 -5.50 -9.16
C ALA A 81 32.33 -4.51 -9.56
N GLU A 82 33.23 -4.94 -10.43
CA GLU A 82 34.33 -4.11 -10.94
C GLU A 82 33.87 -3.01 -11.92
N ASP A 83 32.78 -3.27 -12.65
CA ASP A 83 32.20 -2.32 -13.61
C ASP A 83 31.09 -1.47 -12.98
N LEU A 84 31.20 -0.14 -13.10
CA LEU A 84 30.16 0.80 -12.68
C LEU A 84 28.79 0.41 -13.27
N THR A 85 28.74 0.01 -14.54
CA THR A 85 27.51 -0.45 -15.20
C THR A 85 26.85 -1.64 -14.51
N ARG A 86 27.64 -2.64 -14.08
CA ARG A 86 27.13 -3.81 -13.33
C ARG A 86 26.67 -3.37 -11.94
N TYR A 87 27.43 -2.50 -11.28
CA TYR A 87 27.08 -1.94 -9.98
C TYR A 87 25.71 -1.23 -10.02
N MET A 88 25.47 -0.36 -11.01
CA MET A 88 24.20 0.36 -11.18
C MET A 88 23.01 -0.60 -11.40
N LYS A 89 23.19 -1.69 -12.14
CA LYS A 89 22.12 -2.69 -12.39
C LYS A 89 21.72 -3.45 -11.12
N VAL A 90 22.69 -3.74 -10.24
CA VAL A 90 22.46 -4.54 -9.03
C VAL A 90 21.83 -3.72 -7.90
N ILE A 91 22.15 -2.42 -7.80
CA ILE A 91 21.63 -1.55 -6.74
C ILE A 91 20.09 -1.47 -6.75
N ALA A 92 19.45 -1.38 -7.92
CA ALA A 92 17.99 -1.30 -7.99
C ALA A 92 17.31 -2.50 -7.29
N ALA A 93 17.82 -3.71 -7.51
CA ALA A 93 17.31 -4.92 -6.87
C ALA A 93 17.65 -5.00 -5.37
N GLN A 94 18.80 -4.46 -4.94
CA GLN A 94 19.14 -4.32 -3.52
C GLN A 94 18.21 -3.35 -2.80
N VAL A 95 17.97 -2.17 -3.38
CA VAL A 95 17.05 -1.17 -2.84
C VAL A 95 15.65 -1.76 -2.75
N PHE A 96 15.17 -2.45 -3.79
CA PHE A 96 13.86 -3.12 -3.75
C PHE A 96 13.75 -4.14 -2.61
N SER A 97 14.79 -4.95 -2.40
CA SER A 97 14.84 -5.93 -1.31
C SER A 97 14.88 -5.24 0.06
N LEU A 98 15.66 -4.18 0.21
CA LEU A 98 15.74 -3.37 1.42
C LEU A 98 14.38 -2.73 1.77
N LEU A 99 13.66 -2.19 0.79
CA LEU A 99 12.32 -1.67 0.97
C LEU A 99 11.35 -2.75 1.45
N GLY A 100 11.45 -3.96 0.91
CA GLY A 100 10.70 -5.12 1.39
C GLY A 100 10.92 -5.40 2.88
N ILE A 101 12.18 -5.36 3.34
CA ILE A 101 12.56 -5.56 4.74
C ILE A 101 12.05 -4.42 5.63
N ILE A 102 12.19 -3.16 5.19
CA ILE A 102 11.69 -1.98 5.92
C ILE A 102 10.17 -2.11 6.12
N LYS A 103 9.43 -2.47 5.08
CA LYS A 103 7.98 -2.66 5.15
C LYS A 103 7.60 -3.82 6.06
N PHE A 104 8.31 -4.94 5.96
CA PHE A 104 8.11 -6.10 6.83
C PHE A 104 8.24 -5.72 8.31
N TRP A 105 9.31 -5.03 8.68
CA TRP A 105 9.51 -4.56 10.05
C TRP A 105 8.48 -3.52 10.48
N THR A 106 8.16 -2.55 9.62
CA THR A 106 7.15 -1.54 9.93
C THR A 106 5.79 -2.18 10.22
N MET A 107 5.42 -3.19 9.45
CA MET A 107 4.19 -3.96 9.66
C MET A 107 4.15 -4.72 10.98
N ILE A 108 5.30 -5.23 11.44
CA ILE A 108 5.42 -5.95 12.71
C ILE A 108 5.35 -4.97 13.88
N ILE A 109 6.06 -3.84 13.78
CA ILE A 109 6.13 -2.82 14.84
C ILE A 109 4.75 -2.18 15.04
N ASN A 110 4.08 -1.79 13.95
CA ASN A 110 2.78 -1.11 13.99
C ASN A 110 1.59 -2.09 13.92
N ARG A 111 1.81 -3.35 14.32
CA ARG A 111 0.82 -4.42 14.22
C ARG A 111 -0.47 -4.09 14.98
N ASP A 112 -0.34 -3.51 16.17
CA ASP A 112 -1.50 -3.24 17.04
C ASP A 112 -2.35 -2.10 16.48
N GLU A 113 -1.73 -1.03 15.98
CA GLU A 113 -2.44 0.06 15.32
C GLU A 113 -3.15 -0.42 14.04
N ILE A 114 -2.49 -1.25 13.23
CA ILE A 114 -3.09 -1.80 12.01
C ILE A 114 -4.23 -2.76 12.34
N SER A 115 -4.08 -3.57 13.40
CA SER A 115 -5.17 -4.42 13.92
C SER A 115 -6.37 -3.57 14.33
N CYS A 116 -6.10 -2.43 14.98
CA CYS A 116 -7.14 -1.48 15.38
C CYS A 116 -7.85 -0.89 14.16
N CYS A 117 -7.12 -0.47 13.12
CA CYS A 117 -7.69 0.00 11.86
C CYS A 117 -8.63 -1.05 11.24
N LEU A 118 -8.18 -2.29 11.11
CA LEU A 118 -9.00 -3.36 10.52
C LEU A 118 -10.23 -3.68 11.35
N ARG A 119 -10.12 -3.64 12.68
CA ARG A 119 -11.25 -3.81 13.58
C ARG A 119 -12.26 -2.68 13.45
N GLN A 120 -11.79 -1.45 13.28
CA GLN A 120 -12.66 -0.32 13.04
C GLN A 120 -13.42 -0.46 11.72
N ILE A 121 -12.78 -0.96 10.65
CA ILE A 121 -13.47 -1.29 9.39
C ILE A 121 -14.60 -2.29 9.64
N GLU A 122 -14.32 -3.40 10.32
CA GLU A 122 -15.33 -4.45 10.61
C GLU A 122 -16.52 -3.91 11.42
N ILE A 123 -16.24 -3.13 12.47
CA ILE A 123 -17.27 -2.47 13.29
C ILE A 123 -18.10 -1.52 12.43
N GLN A 124 -17.47 -0.71 11.59
CA GLN A 124 -18.18 0.25 10.75
C GLN A 124 -19.03 -0.44 9.67
N TYR A 125 -18.61 -1.59 9.13
CA TYR A 125 -19.44 -2.39 8.23
C TYR A 125 -20.63 -3.06 8.95
N ARG A 126 -20.47 -3.39 10.23
CA ARG A 126 -21.54 -3.97 11.06
C ARG A 126 -22.58 -2.92 11.44
N ASP A 127 -22.12 -1.74 11.85
CA ASP A 127 -22.94 -0.68 12.41
C ASP A 127 -23.41 0.33 11.34
N VAL A 128 -23.38 -0.06 10.06
CA VAL A 128 -23.94 0.76 8.96
C VAL A 128 -25.42 0.99 9.19
N GLU A 129 -25.85 2.25 9.11
CA GLU A 129 -27.21 2.67 9.47
C GLU A 129 -28.20 2.63 8.30
N CYS A 130 -27.71 2.60 7.05
CA CYS A 130 -28.54 2.70 5.86
C CYS A 130 -27.99 1.85 4.70
N GLU A 131 -28.87 1.33 3.84
CA GLU A 131 -28.45 0.57 2.66
C GLU A 131 -27.67 1.43 1.66
N GLU A 132 -28.01 2.71 1.53
CA GLU A 132 -27.27 3.65 0.68
C GLU A 132 -25.80 3.79 1.11
N ASP A 133 -25.54 3.89 2.42
CA ASP A 133 -24.16 3.94 2.94
C ASP A 133 -23.42 2.63 2.68
N ARG A 134 -24.10 1.49 2.84
CA ARG A 134 -23.52 0.18 2.49
C ARG A 134 -23.10 0.17 1.01
N LEU A 135 -23.93 0.71 0.11
CA LEU A 135 -23.60 0.78 -1.32
C LEU A 135 -22.40 1.68 -1.59
N VAL A 136 -22.27 2.82 -0.90
CA VAL A 136 -21.09 3.71 -0.99
C VAL A 136 -19.83 2.98 -0.49
N MET A 137 -19.91 2.26 0.62
CA MET A 137 -18.80 1.46 1.17
C MET A 137 -18.36 0.36 0.20
N VAL A 138 -19.30 -0.41 -0.35
CA VAL A 138 -19.00 -1.46 -1.33
C VAL A 138 -18.40 -0.87 -2.60
N ARG A 139 -18.86 0.30 -3.06
CA ARG A 139 -18.30 0.99 -4.23
C ARG A 139 -16.85 1.42 -4.01
N ASN A 140 -16.55 2.06 -2.88
CA ASN A 140 -15.19 2.46 -2.54
C ASN A 140 -14.27 1.24 -2.32
N ALA A 141 -14.78 0.17 -1.72
CA ALA A 141 -14.05 -1.11 -1.62
C ALA A 141 -13.71 -1.71 -2.99
N LYS A 142 -14.63 -1.65 -3.97
CA LYS A 142 -14.37 -2.10 -5.35
C LYS A 142 -13.26 -1.28 -6.00
N LEU A 143 -13.26 0.04 -5.83
CA LEU A 143 -12.20 0.92 -6.33
C LEU A 143 -10.85 0.59 -5.69
N GLY A 144 -10.79 0.41 -4.37
CA GLY A 144 -9.58 -0.03 -3.67
C GLY A 144 -9.05 -1.36 -4.20
N ARG A 145 -9.96 -2.31 -4.45
CA ARG A 145 -9.61 -3.61 -5.03
C ARG A 145 -9.11 -3.50 -6.46
N GLN A 146 -9.64 -2.59 -7.28
CA GLN A 146 -9.13 -2.33 -8.63
C GLN A 146 -7.70 -1.77 -8.58
N PHE A 147 -7.41 -0.81 -7.69
CA PHE A 147 -6.04 -0.33 -7.47
C PHE A 147 -5.10 -1.46 -7.07
N THR A 148 -5.52 -2.31 -6.12
CA THR A 148 -4.74 -3.49 -5.70
C THR A 148 -4.49 -4.47 -6.84
N ILE A 149 -5.50 -4.78 -7.66
CA ILE A 149 -5.34 -5.71 -8.79
C ILE A 149 -4.40 -5.13 -9.85
N MET A 150 -4.51 -3.83 -10.14
CA MET A 150 -3.63 -3.15 -11.07
C MET A 150 -2.17 -3.17 -10.57
N TYR A 151 -1.96 -2.81 -9.30
CA TYR A 151 -0.65 -2.85 -8.65
C TYR A 151 -0.06 -4.27 -8.67
N LEU A 152 -0.85 -5.28 -8.31
CA LEU A 152 -0.44 -6.68 -8.35
C LEU A 152 -0.05 -7.12 -9.76
N GLY A 153 -0.85 -6.78 -10.77
CA GLY A 153 -0.59 -7.12 -12.17
C GLY A 153 0.69 -6.47 -12.71
N LEU A 154 0.93 -5.20 -12.37
CA LEU A 154 2.13 -4.48 -12.79
C LEU A 154 3.40 -5.02 -12.16
N LEU A 155 3.37 -5.34 -10.86
CA LEU A 155 4.54 -5.87 -10.15
C LEU A 155 4.83 -7.33 -10.47
N TYR A 156 3.82 -8.20 -10.45
CA TYR A 156 4.02 -9.59 -10.86
C TYR A 156 4.29 -9.71 -12.37
N GLY A 157 3.73 -8.83 -13.19
CA GLY A 157 3.96 -8.80 -14.64
C GLY A 157 5.30 -8.17 -15.06
N GLY A 158 5.88 -7.31 -14.21
CA GLY A 158 7.20 -6.69 -14.48
C GLY A 158 8.35 -7.40 -13.76
N ALA A 159 8.28 -7.49 -12.43
CA ALA A 159 9.42 -7.92 -11.61
C ALA A 159 9.70 -9.43 -11.70
N LEU A 160 8.67 -10.30 -11.71
CA LEU A 160 8.92 -11.75 -11.83
C LEU A 160 9.50 -12.13 -13.19
N PRO A 161 8.97 -11.65 -14.33
CA PRO A 161 9.59 -11.90 -15.62
C PRO A 161 11.01 -11.35 -15.69
N TYR A 162 11.29 -10.18 -15.09
CA TYR A 162 12.67 -9.68 -14.98
C TYR A 162 13.58 -10.69 -14.28
N HIS A 163 13.22 -11.19 -13.10
CA HIS A 163 14.04 -12.16 -12.35
C HIS A 163 14.18 -13.52 -13.03
N ILE A 164 13.19 -13.96 -13.82
CA ILE A 164 13.22 -15.27 -14.48
C ILE A 164 13.89 -15.19 -15.85
N ILE A 165 13.57 -14.18 -16.66
CA ILE A 165 13.96 -14.09 -18.07
C ILE A 165 15.34 -13.44 -18.22
N MET A 166 15.65 -12.40 -17.44
CA MET A 166 16.94 -11.70 -17.58
C MET A 166 18.14 -12.64 -17.43
N PRO A 167 18.18 -13.59 -16.46
CA PRO A 167 19.30 -14.51 -16.35
C PRO A 167 19.34 -15.57 -17.45
N LEU A 168 18.20 -15.91 -18.05
CA LEU A 168 18.10 -16.88 -19.15
C LEU A 168 18.57 -16.28 -20.49
N VAL A 169 18.43 -14.97 -20.66
CA VAL A 169 18.81 -14.23 -21.87
C VAL A 169 20.23 -13.67 -21.76
N ALA A 170 20.72 -13.44 -20.55
CA ALA A 170 22.07 -12.95 -20.30
C ALA A 170 23.15 -13.90 -20.86
N GLU A 171 24.29 -13.31 -21.22
CA GLU A 171 25.44 -14.07 -21.68
C GLU A 171 25.90 -15.07 -20.62
N ARG A 172 26.26 -16.27 -21.07
CA ARG A 172 26.74 -17.31 -20.16
C ARG A 172 28.11 -16.95 -19.64
N ILE A 173 28.30 -17.11 -18.33
CA ILE A 173 29.59 -16.96 -17.69
C ILE A 173 30.45 -18.16 -18.11
N ILE A 174 31.56 -17.89 -18.80
CA ILE A 174 32.55 -18.90 -19.19
C ILE A 174 33.54 -19.03 -18.04
N LYS A 175 33.68 -20.23 -17.52
CA LYS A 175 34.62 -20.53 -16.43
C LYS A 175 36.01 -20.87 -16.92
N GLU A 176 36.96 -20.85 -15.99
CA GLU A 176 38.34 -21.30 -16.20
C GLU A 176 38.44 -22.76 -16.66
N ASP A 177 37.45 -23.59 -16.33
CA ASP A 177 37.34 -24.99 -16.76
C ASP A 177 36.62 -25.18 -18.13
N ASN A 178 36.37 -24.09 -18.87
CA ASN A 178 35.58 -24.04 -20.11
C ASN A 178 34.12 -24.50 -19.98
N THR A 179 33.57 -24.63 -18.77
CA THR A 179 32.13 -24.85 -18.59
C THR A 179 31.37 -23.53 -18.66
N THR A 180 30.13 -23.57 -19.16
CA THR A 180 29.28 -22.38 -19.26
C THR A 180 28.17 -22.42 -18.23
N GLN A 181 27.98 -21.33 -17.50
CA GLN A 181 26.94 -21.21 -16.47
C GLN A 181 26.02 -20.03 -16.74
N LEU A 182 24.74 -20.25 -16.43
CA LEU A 182 23.77 -19.16 -16.40
C LEU A 182 24.06 -18.28 -15.18
N PRO A 183 23.87 -16.96 -15.27
CA PRO A 183 23.90 -16.12 -14.09
C PRO A 183 22.69 -16.41 -13.20
N LEU A 184 22.85 -16.16 -11.89
CA LEU A 184 21.75 -16.26 -10.93
C LEU A 184 20.76 -15.09 -11.09
N PRO A 185 19.46 -15.27 -10.76
CA PRO A 185 18.43 -14.22 -10.75
C PRO A 185 18.82 -12.98 -9.96
N TYR A 186 19.49 -13.20 -8.84
CA TYR A 186 20.18 -12.19 -8.06
C TYR A 186 21.66 -12.52 -8.08
N LEU A 187 22.46 -11.65 -8.70
CA LEU A 187 23.91 -11.78 -8.74
C LEU A 187 24.46 -11.74 -7.31
N SER A 188 24.86 -12.91 -6.81
CA SER A 188 25.13 -13.14 -5.39
C SER A 188 26.39 -13.97 -5.26
N ASP A 189 27.27 -13.56 -4.35
CA ASP A 189 28.44 -14.34 -3.98
C ASP A 189 28.23 -14.96 -2.60
N TYR A 190 28.43 -16.28 -2.53
CA TYR A 190 28.21 -17.09 -1.34
C TYR A 190 29.55 -17.55 -0.78
N ILE A 191 30.13 -16.74 0.11
CA ILE A 191 31.45 -16.98 0.74
C ILE A 191 31.60 -18.41 1.33
N PHE A 192 30.51 -19.00 1.82
CA PHE A 192 30.53 -20.31 2.49
C PHE A 192 30.22 -21.50 1.57
N PHE A 193 29.77 -21.29 0.33
CA PHE A 193 29.29 -22.36 -0.54
C PHE A 193 29.72 -22.17 -2.00
N VAL A 194 30.26 -23.23 -2.60
CA VAL A 194 30.50 -23.28 -4.04
C VAL A 194 29.17 -23.65 -4.72
N VAL A 195 28.40 -22.63 -5.13
CA VAL A 195 27.05 -22.77 -5.75
C VAL A 195 27.12 -23.26 -7.20
N GLU A 196 28.33 -23.37 -7.72
CA GLU A 196 28.66 -23.62 -9.12
C GLU A 196 28.38 -25.04 -9.62
N ASN A 197 28.25 -26.04 -8.75
CA ASN A 197 28.08 -27.43 -9.19
C ASN A 197 26.60 -27.80 -9.34
N SER A 198 26.21 -28.48 -10.43
CA SER A 198 24.89 -29.12 -10.53
C SER A 198 24.84 -30.33 -9.57
N PRO A 199 23.77 -30.53 -8.78
CA PRO A 199 22.45 -29.86 -8.81
C PRO A 199 22.30 -28.65 -7.85
N VAL A 200 23.35 -28.27 -7.12
CA VAL A 200 23.30 -27.19 -6.12
C VAL A 200 22.92 -25.85 -6.77
N TYR A 201 23.48 -25.55 -7.94
CA TYR A 201 23.12 -24.36 -8.72
C TYR A 201 21.61 -24.22 -8.95
N GLU A 202 20.98 -25.30 -9.44
CA GLU A 202 19.55 -25.30 -9.79
C GLU A 202 18.68 -25.12 -8.54
N ILE A 203 19.09 -25.70 -7.41
CA ILE A 203 18.41 -25.52 -6.13
C ILE A 203 18.47 -24.06 -5.69
N PHE A 204 19.64 -23.41 -5.78
CA PHE A 204 19.80 -22.00 -5.42
C PHE A 204 19.03 -21.07 -6.36
N PHE A 205 19.02 -21.36 -7.67
CA PHE A 205 18.24 -20.62 -8.66
C PHE A 205 16.74 -20.59 -8.30
N VAL A 206 16.16 -21.77 -8.03
CA VAL A 206 14.75 -21.89 -7.61
C VAL A 206 14.52 -21.22 -6.27
N THR A 207 15.45 -21.38 -5.32
CA THR A 207 15.36 -20.80 -3.98
C THR A 207 15.35 -19.27 -4.02
N GLN A 208 16.21 -18.64 -4.83
CA GLN A 208 16.21 -17.18 -5.01
C GLN A 208 14.89 -16.66 -5.60
N ILE A 209 14.31 -17.36 -6.58
CA ILE A 209 13.01 -17.01 -7.15
C ILE A 209 11.90 -17.10 -6.09
N LEU A 210 11.91 -18.14 -5.25
CA LEU A 210 10.95 -18.29 -4.16
C LEU A 210 11.08 -17.13 -3.16
N PHE A 211 12.29 -16.76 -2.75
CA PHE A 211 12.51 -15.65 -1.82
C PHE A 211 12.14 -14.30 -2.41
N SER A 212 12.47 -14.06 -3.69
CA SER A 212 12.02 -12.88 -4.42
C SER A 212 10.49 -12.80 -4.48
N THR A 213 9.82 -13.93 -4.67
CA THR A 213 8.35 -14.00 -4.68
C THR A 213 7.77 -13.68 -3.29
N LEU A 214 8.43 -14.09 -2.20
CA LEU A 214 8.03 -13.72 -0.83
C LEU A 214 8.15 -12.21 -0.58
N ILE A 215 9.24 -11.58 -1.01
CA ILE A 215 9.43 -10.12 -0.91
C ILE A 215 8.37 -9.39 -1.74
N LEU A 216 8.10 -9.88 -2.95
CA LEU A 216 7.06 -9.32 -3.83
C LEU A 216 5.66 -9.44 -3.21
N SER A 217 5.33 -10.61 -2.66
CA SER A 217 4.05 -10.85 -1.96
C SER A 217 3.91 -9.93 -0.75
N THR A 218 4.98 -9.70 0.00
CA THR A 218 4.99 -8.76 1.13
C THR A 218 4.69 -7.34 0.67
N ASN A 219 5.37 -6.87 -0.38
CA ASN A 219 5.14 -5.54 -0.96
C ASN A 219 3.69 -5.37 -1.44
N CYS A 220 3.19 -6.31 -2.23
CA CYS A 220 1.81 -6.29 -2.73
C CYS A 220 0.78 -6.41 -1.61
N GLY A 221 1.07 -7.18 -0.56
CA GLY A 221 0.21 -7.31 0.62
C GLY A 221 0.07 -6.01 1.40
N VAL A 222 1.19 -5.30 1.64
CA VAL A 222 1.20 -3.98 2.31
C VAL A 222 0.45 -2.95 1.48
N TYR A 223 0.64 -2.94 0.16
CA TYR A 223 -0.09 -2.04 -0.72
C TYR A 223 -1.59 -2.32 -0.80
N SER A 224 -1.98 -3.59 -0.82
CA SER A 224 -3.37 -4.01 -0.71
C SER A 224 -4.00 -3.49 0.58
N LEU A 225 -3.27 -3.55 1.69
CA LEU A 225 -3.71 -3.00 2.98
C LEU A 225 -3.86 -1.48 2.93
N ILE A 226 -2.88 -0.76 2.37
CA ILE A 226 -2.93 0.70 2.18
C ILE A 226 -4.18 1.08 1.37
N ALA A 227 -4.39 0.45 0.20
CA ALA A 227 -5.51 0.75 -0.68
C ALA A 227 -6.86 0.50 0.04
N THR A 228 -6.98 -0.61 0.75
CA THR A 228 -8.17 -0.93 1.55
C THR A 228 -8.44 0.11 2.64
N CYS A 229 -7.44 0.42 3.47
CA CYS A 229 -7.61 1.37 4.58
C CYS A 229 -7.90 2.79 4.06
N VAL A 230 -7.15 3.27 3.08
CA VAL A 230 -7.34 4.64 2.56
C VAL A 230 -8.68 4.77 1.84
N MET A 231 -9.08 3.80 1.02
CA MET A 231 -10.39 3.86 0.37
C MET A 231 -11.55 3.75 1.36
N HIS A 232 -11.36 3.05 2.47
CA HIS A 232 -12.32 3.05 3.56
C HIS A 232 -12.39 4.43 4.24
N ALA A 233 -11.25 5.09 4.46
CA ALA A 233 -11.22 6.47 4.98
C ALA A 233 -11.94 7.46 4.04
N CYS A 234 -11.69 7.37 2.72
CA CYS A 234 -12.42 8.15 1.71
C CYS A 234 -13.93 7.90 1.80
N CYS A 235 -14.34 6.64 2.00
CA CYS A 235 -15.74 6.30 2.17
C CYS A 235 -16.37 6.94 3.40
N LEU A 236 -15.66 6.98 4.53
CA LEU A 236 -16.20 7.61 5.75
C LEU A 236 -16.43 9.11 5.55
N PHE A 237 -15.51 9.79 4.85
CA PHE A 237 -15.70 11.18 4.47
C PHE A 237 -16.86 11.36 3.50
N GLU A 238 -17.01 10.48 2.51
CA GLU A 238 -18.11 10.52 1.56
C GLU A 238 -19.49 10.32 2.22
N VAL A 239 -19.59 9.38 3.16
CA VAL A 239 -20.81 9.13 3.96
C VAL A 239 -21.15 10.35 4.82
N ALA A 240 -20.16 10.91 5.51
CA ALA A 240 -20.35 12.13 6.30
C ALA A 240 -20.83 13.30 5.42
N ARG A 241 -20.22 13.48 4.23
CA ARG A 241 -20.63 14.49 3.24
C ARG A 241 -22.08 14.30 2.79
N ARG A 242 -22.50 13.06 2.48
CA ARG A 242 -23.88 12.76 2.10
C ARG A 242 -24.87 13.16 3.19
N HIS A 243 -24.56 12.83 4.45
CA HIS A 243 -25.42 13.21 5.58
C HIS A 243 -25.47 14.71 5.83
N ILE A 244 -24.38 15.44 5.56
CA ILE A 244 -24.34 16.92 5.57
C ILE A 244 -25.32 17.46 4.52
N GLU A 245 -25.25 16.97 3.29
CA GLU A 245 -26.08 17.44 2.18
C GLU A 245 -27.58 17.17 2.40
N THR A 246 -27.93 16.06 3.06
CA THR A 246 -29.34 15.69 3.33
C THR A 246 -29.86 16.17 4.68
N VAL A 247 -29.04 16.83 5.50
CA VAL A 247 -29.36 17.16 6.91
C VAL A 247 -30.65 17.99 7.07
N MET A 248 -30.98 18.81 6.06
CA MET A 248 -32.15 19.69 6.04
C MET A 248 -33.39 19.08 5.40
N VAL A 249 -33.26 17.91 4.75
CA VAL A 249 -34.35 17.31 3.95
C VAL A 249 -35.50 16.84 4.83
N ASP A 250 -35.22 16.19 5.97
CA ASP A 250 -36.29 15.71 6.86
C ASP A 250 -36.70 16.75 7.92
N GLY A 251 -36.59 18.04 7.62
CA GLY A 251 -37.06 19.14 8.47
C GLY A 251 -36.18 19.46 9.68
N THR A 252 -36.69 20.33 10.57
CA THR A 252 -35.96 20.85 11.74
C THR A 252 -36.05 19.97 12.98
N ASP A 253 -36.92 18.97 12.97
CA ASP A 253 -37.15 18.09 14.13
C ASP A 253 -35.97 17.12 14.30
N GLY A 254 -35.39 17.08 15.51
CA GLY A 254 -34.20 16.26 15.80
C GLY A 254 -32.91 16.74 15.13
N LEU A 255 -32.91 17.94 14.52
CA LEU A 255 -31.78 18.48 13.77
C LEU A 255 -30.49 18.54 14.60
N HIS A 256 -30.58 18.88 15.89
CA HIS A 256 -29.42 18.92 16.79
C HIS A 256 -28.77 17.55 16.96
N GLU A 257 -29.56 16.49 17.09
CA GLU A 257 -29.09 15.12 17.23
C GLU A 257 -28.44 14.63 15.94
N ARG A 258 -29.06 14.92 14.78
CA ARG A 258 -28.49 14.63 13.45
C ARG A 258 -27.15 15.32 13.23
N PHE A 259 -27.04 16.62 13.56
CA PHE A 259 -25.76 17.32 13.51
C PHE A 259 -24.73 16.71 14.45
N GLY A 260 -25.12 16.33 15.67
CA GLY A 260 -24.25 15.62 16.60
C GLY A 260 -23.71 14.31 16.01
N HIS A 261 -24.59 13.56 15.34
CA HIS A 261 -24.23 12.32 14.65
C HIS A 261 -23.25 12.55 13.49
N ILE A 262 -23.51 13.54 12.62
CA ILE A 262 -22.62 13.90 11.50
C ILE A 262 -21.24 14.33 12.00
N ILE A 263 -21.18 15.13 13.06
CA ILE A 263 -19.90 15.56 13.67
C ILE A 263 -19.14 14.34 14.21
N ALA A 264 -19.84 13.38 14.82
CA ALA A 264 -19.23 12.14 15.30
C ALA A 264 -18.65 11.33 14.13
N GLN A 265 -19.38 11.18 13.01
CA GLN A 265 -18.92 10.50 11.81
C GLN A 265 -17.71 11.19 11.17
N HIS A 266 -17.75 12.51 11.00
CA HIS A 266 -16.61 13.27 10.48
C HIS A 266 -15.38 13.15 11.40
N THR A 267 -15.57 13.24 12.72
CA THR A 267 -14.49 13.05 13.69
C THR A 267 -13.92 11.62 13.64
N GLN A 268 -14.78 10.62 13.42
CA GLN A 268 -14.35 9.23 13.27
C GLN A 268 -13.53 9.03 11.98
N ALA A 269 -13.93 9.65 10.88
CA ALA A 269 -13.18 9.63 9.62
C ALA A 269 -11.79 10.28 9.77
N LEU A 270 -11.71 11.44 10.43
CA LEU A 270 -10.44 12.12 10.73
C LEU A 270 -9.52 11.24 11.59
N ARG A 271 -10.04 10.67 12.69
CA ARG A 271 -9.26 9.78 13.57
C ARG A 271 -8.75 8.55 12.82
N PHE A 272 -9.58 7.98 11.95
CA PHE A 272 -9.19 6.82 11.16
C PHE A 272 -8.07 7.16 10.17
N SER A 273 -8.14 8.32 9.50
CA SER A 273 -7.06 8.80 8.63
C SER A 273 -5.75 9.05 9.41
N GLU A 274 -5.83 9.67 10.60
CA GLU A 274 -4.66 9.89 11.46
C GLU A 274 -4.03 8.56 11.92
N MET A 275 -4.84 7.54 12.20
CA MET A 275 -4.35 6.20 12.52
C MET A 275 -3.62 5.55 11.34
N ILE A 276 -4.15 5.68 10.12
CA ILE A 276 -3.48 5.18 8.90
C ILE A 276 -2.12 5.87 8.73
N GLU A 277 -2.09 7.20 8.79
CA GLU A 277 -0.87 7.98 8.64
C GLU A 277 0.18 7.58 9.70
N LYS A 278 -0.20 7.52 10.98
CA LYS A 278 0.70 7.12 12.06
C LYS A 278 1.27 5.72 11.86
N SER A 279 0.47 4.79 11.36
CA SER A 279 0.85 3.38 11.22
C SER A 279 1.71 3.11 9.99
N LEU A 280 1.61 3.94 8.94
CA LEU A 280 2.20 3.66 7.63
C LEU A 280 3.12 4.78 7.12
N ASN A 281 3.38 5.83 7.91
CA ASN A 281 4.25 6.96 7.51
C ASN A 281 5.66 6.53 7.06
N ILE A 282 6.29 5.56 7.73
CA ILE A 282 7.61 5.02 7.38
C ILE A 282 7.52 4.24 6.08
N VAL A 283 6.43 3.48 5.87
CA VAL A 283 6.18 2.78 4.60
C VAL A 283 6.09 3.79 3.46
N PHE A 284 5.28 4.84 3.62
CA PHE A 284 5.14 5.89 2.62
C PHE A 284 6.46 6.62 2.31
N LEU A 285 7.26 6.92 3.34
CA LEU A 285 8.58 7.54 3.16
C LEU A 285 9.52 6.62 2.39
N SER A 286 9.62 5.36 2.83
CA SER A 286 10.47 4.35 2.19
C SER A 286 10.08 4.16 0.73
N GLU A 287 8.79 4.23 0.41
CA GLU A 287 8.28 4.06 -0.94
C GLU A 287 8.66 5.22 -1.86
N MET A 288 8.46 6.46 -1.41
CA MET A 288 8.77 7.64 -2.22
C MET A 288 10.28 7.74 -2.48
N VAL A 289 11.11 7.60 -1.44
CA VAL A 289 12.57 7.69 -1.58
C VAL A 289 13.10 6.47 -2.34
N GLY A 290 12.68 5.27 -1.96
CA GLY A 290 13.16 4.02 -2.53
C GLY A 290 12.82 3.88 -4.02
N ASN A 291 11.59 4.20 -4.42
CA ASN A 291 11.23 4.14 -5.83
C ASN A 291 11.91 5.23 -6.66
N THR A 292 12.17 6.42 -6.11
CA THR A 292 12.96 7.46 -6.80
C THR A 292 14.33 6.90 -7.20
N ILE A 293 14.98 6.22 -6.25
CA ILE A 293 16.28 5.58 -6.46
C ILE A 293 16.14 4.46 -7.50
N ILE A 294 15.18 3.54 -7.34
CA ILE A 294 14.96 2.43 -8.28
C ILE A 294 14.72 2.93 -9.70
N ILE A 295 13.81 3.91 -9.89
CA ILE A 295 13.49 4.49 -11.20
C ILE A 295 14.76 5.07 -11.85
N CYS A 296 15.55 5.83 -11.11
CA CYS A 296 16.80 6.41 -11.60
C CYS A 296 17.77 5.34 -12.13
N PHE A 297 17.95 4.23 -11.40
CA PHE A 297 18.82 3.13 -11.83
C PHE A 297 18.24 2.34 -13.01
N LEU A 298 16.92 2.17 -13.06
CA LEU A 298 16.25 1.52 -14.19
C LEU A 298 16.34 2.35 -15.47
N GLU A 299 16.16 3.67 -15.41
CA GLU A 299 16.33 4.59 -16.55
C GLU A 299 17.76 4.52 -17.10
N TYR A 300 18.77 4.47 -16.21
CA TYR A 300 20.16 4.25 -16.61
C TYR A 300 20.37 2.87 -17.27
N GLY A 301 19.75 1.82 -16.73
CA GLY A 301 19.75 0.48 -17.34
C GLY A 301 19.19 0.47 -18.76
N VAL A 302 18.07 1.17 -18.99
CA VAL A 302 17.48 1.35 -20.33
C VAL A 302 18.46 2.01 -21.29
N LEU A 303 19.12 3.11 -20.88
CA LEU A 303 20.08 3.82 -21.72
C LEU A 303 21.24 2.91 -22.12
N ARG A 304 21.77 2.14 -21.18
CA ARG A 304 22.94 1.30 -21.44
C ARG A 304 22.64 0.12 -22.37
N GLU A 305 21.56 -0.60 -22.12
CA GLU A 305 21.13 -1.72 -22.97
C GLU A 305 20.83 -1.25 -24.39
N TRP A 306 20.34 -0.02 -24.54
CA TRP A 306 20.13 0.61 -25.83
C TRP A 306 21.46 0.91 -26.55
N GLU A 307 22.47 1.44 -25.86
CA GLU A 307 23.82 1.66 -26.41
C GLU A 307 24.50 0.35 -26.83
N ASP A 308 24.31 -0.71 -26.05
CA ASP A 308 24.87 -2.04 -26.31
C ASP A 308 24.06 -2.82 -27.39
N ASN A 309 23.07 -2.19 -28.05
CA ASN A 309 22.17 -2.77 -29.06
C ASN A 309 21.39 -4.03 -28.59
N GLN A 310 21.18 -4.19 -27.28
CA GLN A 310 20.42 -5.30 -26.69
C GLN A 310 18.93 -4.93 -26.59
N ILE A 311 18.21 -5.16 -27.69
CA ILE A 311 16.78 -4.79 -27.83
C ILE A 311 15.92 -5.46 -26.73
N PHE A 312 16.16 -6.74 -26.43
CA PHE A 312 15.38 -7.48 -25.43
C PHE A 312 15.58 -6.93 -24.02
N GLY A 313 16.83 -6.68 -23.61
CA GLY A 313 17.16 -6.08 -22.31
C GLY A 313 16.50 -4.71 -22.16
N THR A 314 16.63 -3.86 -23.19
CA THR A 314 16.01 -2.53 -23.21
C THR A 314 14.50 -2.58 -22.97
N ILE A 315 13.79 -3.47 -23.66
CA ILE A 315 12.33 -3.62 -23.50
C ILE A 315 11.98 -4.04 -22.07
N ILE A 316 12.71 -4.99 -21.48
CA ILE A 316 12.46 -5.48 -20.13
C ILE A 316 12.65 -4.36 -19.10
N TYR A 317 13.78 -3.62 -19.15
CA TYR A 317 14.03 -2.50 -18.24
C TYR A 317 13.00 -1.38 -18.40
N LEU A 318 12.56 -1.10 -19.63
CA LEU A 318 11.52 -0.10 -19.89
C LEU A 318 10.18 -0.50 -19.28
N ILE A 319 9.77 -1.76 -19.44
CA ILE A 319 8.54 -2.29 -18.81
C ILE A 319 8.63 -2.18 -17.29
N LEU A 320 9.78 -2.52 -16.71
CA LEU A 320 9.99 -2.45 -15.26
C LEU A 320 9.96 -1.00 -14.76
N ALA A 321 10.59 -0.06 -15.45
CA ALA A 321 10.57 1.36 -15.13
C ALA A 321 9.15 1.93 -15.17
N ILE A 322 8.40 1.65 -16.25
CA ILE A 322 7.00 2.06 -16.39
C ILE A 322 6.14 1.44 -15.28
N SER A 323 6.35 0.16 -14.94
CA SER A 323 5.64 -0.52 -13.86
C SER A 323 5.84 0.19 -12.51
N ILE A 324 7.09 0.48 -12.14
CA ILE A 324 7.39 1.19 -10.89
C ILE A 324 6.84 2.63 -10.90
N LEU A 325 6.94 3.35 -12.01
CA LEU A 325 6.36 4.69 -12.16
C LEU A 325 4.85 4.68 -11.95
N VAL A 326 4.13 3.75 -12.58
CA VAL A 326 2.68 3.61 -12.43
C VAL A 326 2.32 3.23 -11.00
N ASN A 327 3.12 2.42 -10.32
CA ASN A 327 2.90 2.08 -8.90
C ASN A 327 3.00 3.31 -7.98
N VAL A 328 4.01 4.17 -8.16
CA VAL A 328 4.11 5.44 -7.41
C VAL A 328 2.93 6.36 -7.73
N PHE A 329 2.51 6.41 -8.99
CA PHE A 329 1.34 7.17 -9.42
C PHE A 329 0.05 6.67 -8.76
N ILE A 330 -0.16 5.35 -8.67
CA ILE A 330 -1.33 4.76 -8.00
C ILE A 330 -1.36 5.15 -6.53
N LEU A 331 -0.23 5.02 -5.82
CA LEU A 331 -0.13 5.40 -4.41
C LEU A 331 -0.48 6.88 -4.20
N SER A 332 0.08 7.74 -5.04
CA SER A 332 -0.12 9.19 -5.00
C SER A 332 -1.56 9.58 -5.32
N SER A 333 -2.19 8.88 -6.27
CA SER A 333 -3.60 9.07 -6.64
C SER A 333 -4.55 8.68 -5.51
N ILE A 334 -4.24 7.59 -4.79
CA ILE A 334 -5.01 7.17 -3.61
C ILE A 334 -4.90 8.23 -2.49
N GLY A 335 -3.71 8.79 -2.28
CA GLY A 335 -3.48 9.87 -1.32
C GLY A 335 -4.22 11.16 -1.67
N ASP A 336 -4.15 11.61 -2.92
CA ASP A 336 -4.87 12.80 -3.38
C ASP A 336 -6.39 12.64 -3.31
N ARG A 337 -6.91 11.45 -3.60
CA ARG A 337 -8.33 11.16 -3.47
C ARG A 337 -8.81 11.28 -2.01
N LEU A 338 -8.00 10.85 -1.04
CA LEU A 338 -8.31 11.05 0.38
C LEU A 338 -8.36 12.53 0.75
N LYS A 339 -7.37 13.28 0.29
CA LYS A 339 -7.30 14.73 0.48
C LYS A 339 -8.55 15.41 -0.09
N GLU A 340 -8.89 15.11 -1.34
CA GLU A 340 -10.06 15.67 -2.03
C GLU A 340 -11.37 15.36 -1.30
N GLU A 341 -11.60 14.11 -0.89
CA GLU A 341 -12.82 13.75 -0.15
C GLU A 341 -12.91 14.44 1.22
N SER A 342 -11.78 14.71 1.88
CA SER A 342 -11.77 15.48 3.12
C SER A 342 -12.08 16.97 2.93
N GLU A 343 -11.68 17.56 1.79
CA GLU A 343 -11.94 18.97 1.45
C GLU A 343 -13.40 19.21 1.08
N LYS A 344 -14.02 18.25 0.35
CA LYS A 344 -15.44 18.30 -0.04
C LYS A 344 -16.40 18.40 1.15
N ILE A 345 -16.01 17.97 2.34
CA ILE A 345 -16.83 18.14 3.56
C ILE A 345 -17.00 19.62 3.90
N GLY A 346 -15.95 20.42 3.73
CA GLY A 346 -16.02 21.87 3.94
C GLY A 346 -16.93 22.55 2.93
N GLU A 347 -16.81 22.16 1.67
CA GLU A 347 -17.68 22.67 0.59
C GLU A 347 -19.15 22.31 0.83
N ALA A 348 -19.44 21.04 1.12
CA ALA A 348 -20.81 20.59 1.43
C ALA A 348 -21.37 21.31 2.67
N SER A 349 -20.55 21.54 3.69
CA SER A 349 -20.94 22.31 4.87
C SER A 349 -21.28 23.77 4.54
N TYR A 350 -20.59 24.38 3.58
CA TYR A 350 -20.84 25.74 3.12
C TYR A 350 -22.14 25.87 2.32
N PHE A 351 -22.46 24.88 1.48
CA PHE A 351 -23.65 24.91 0.62
C PHE A 351 -24.98 24.57 1.31
N ILE A 352 -24.96 24.12 2.57
CA ILE A 352 -26.20 23.98 3.35
C ILE A 352 -26.86 25.36 3.51
N ASN A 353 -28.20 25.39 3.60
CA ASN A 353 -29.01 26.56 3.98
C ASN A 353 -28.75 26.98 5.45
N TRP A 354 -27.52 27.38 5.77
CA TRP A 354 -27.03 27.67 7.11
C TRP A 354 -27.81 28.79 7.80
N TYR A 355 -28.41 29.70 7.04
CA TYR A 355 -29.26 30.79 7.56
C TYR A 355 -30.58 30.28 8.18
N ALA A 356 -31.01 29.05 7.84
CA ALA A 356 -32.18 28.41 8.44
C ALA A 356 -31.84 27.59 9.70
N LEU A 357 -30.56 27.49 10.09
CA LEU A 357 -30.14 26.72 11.25
C LEU A 357 -30.35 27.49 12.56
N PRO A 358 -30.77 26.80 13.65
CA PRO A 358 -30.67 27.33 14.99
C PRO A 358 -29.22 27.70 15.35
N ALA A 359 -29.02 28.75 16.15
CA ALA A 359 -27.70 29.28 16.50
C ALA A 359 -26.72 28.22 17.05
N LYS A 360 -27.21 27.26 17.84
CA LYS A 360 -26.38 26.17 18.39
C LYS A 360 -25.80 25.26 17.30
N ASN A 361 -26.59 24.96 16.26
CA ASN A 361 -26.15 24.11 15.14
C ASN A 361 -25.25 24.89 14.18
N MET A 362 -25.47 26.20 14.03
CA MET A 362 -24.60 27.08 13.25
C MET A 362 -23.18 27.10 13.81
N SER A 363 -22.99 27.18 15.13
CA SER A 363 -21.65 27.12 15.75
C SER A 363 -20.94 25.80 15.44
N ASN A 364 -21.67 24.68 15.48
CA ASN A 364 -21.12 23.36 15.17
C ASN A 364 -20.70 23.24 13.70
N LEU A 365 -21.50 23.79 12.77
CA LEU A 365 -21.20 23.83 11.35
C LEU A 365 -19.94 24.67 11.07
N ILE A 366 -19.80 25.83 11.71
CA ILE A 366 -18.60 26.67 11.60
C ILE A 366 -17.36 25.91 12.06
N MET A 367 -17.44 25.21 13.20
CA MET A 367 -16.32 24.39 13.68
C MET A 367 -15.95 23.28 12.68
N MET A 368 -16.95 22.66 12.04
CA MET A 368 -16.74 21.66 11.00
C MET A 368 -16.02 22.25 9.78
N MET A 369 -16.45 23.41 9.29
CA MET A 369 -15.81 24.13 8.18
C MET A 369 -14.36 24.53 8.51
N VAL A 370 -14.12 25.06 9.71
CA VAL A 370 -12.78 25.42 10.16
C VAL A 370 -11.88 24.19 10.23
N ARG A 371 -12.41 23.04 10.67
CA ARG A 371 -11.64 21.79 10.73
C ARG A 371 -11.39 21.19 9.34
N SER A 372 -12.33 21.28 8.41
CA SER A 372 -12.19 20.77 7.04
C SER A 372 -11.24 21.60 6.19
N ASN A 373 -11.02 22.89 6.51
CA ASN A 373 -9.97 23.70 5.88
C ASN A 373 -8.57 23.10 6.05
N ARG A 374 -8.37 22.24 7.06
CA ARG A 374 -7.18 21.41 7.16
C ARG A 374 -7.51 20.02 6.64
N SER A 375 -7.22 19.80 5.36
CA SER A 375 -7.46 18.53 4.71
C SER A 375 -6.67 17.38 5.33
N SER A 376 -7.24 16.19 5.25
CA SER A 376 -6.66 14.97 5.80
C SER A 376 -5.69 14.41 4.77
N THR A 377 -4.41 14.78 4.89
CA THR A 377 -3.34 14.32 4.00
C THR A 377 -2.57 13.16 4.62
N LEU A 378 -2.10 12.24 3.77
CA LEU A 378 -1.14 11.22 4.20
C LEU A 378 0.26 11.75 3.97
N THR A 379 1.12 11.69 4.99
CA THR A 379 2.50 12.16 4.87
C THR A 379 3.51 11.01 4.83
N ALA A 380 4.49 11.12 3.94
CA ALA A 380 5.73 10.34 3.95
C ALA A 380 6.67 10.92 5.01
N GLY A 381 6.76 10.25 6.16
CA GLY A 381 7.69 10.61 7.23
C GLY A 381 7.50 12.03 7.80
N LYS A 382 6.33 12.66 7.60
CA LYS A 382 6.06 14.08 7.87
C LYS A 382 6.92 15.08 7.07
N ILE A 383 7.53 14.63 5.97
CA ILE A 383 8.39 15.46 5.11
C ILE A 383 7.67 15.80 3.82
N PHE A 384 6.97 14.83 3.22
CA PHE A 384 6.28 14.98 1.93
C PHE A 384 4.83 14.55 2.04
N ASP A 385 3.93 15.22 1.33
CA ASP A 385 2.54 14.78 1.18
C ASP A 385 2.44 13.73 0.07
N ILE A 386 1.78 12.60 0.35
CA ILE A 386 1.44 11.58 -0.65
C ILE A 386 0.34 12.15 -1.54
N SER A 387 0.77 12.72 -2.66
CA SER A 387 -0.04 13.51 -3.58
C SER A 387 0.52 13.40 -5.00
N LEU A 388 -0.26 13.79 -6.01
CA LEU A 388 0.23 13.87 -7.40
C LEU A 388 1.39 14.87 -7.54
N GLN A 389 1.45 15.89 -6.68
CA GLN A 389 2.62 16.77 -6.57
C GLN A 389 3.86 15.99 -6.12
N GLY A 390 3.73 15.14 -5.09
CA GLY A 390 4.80 14.25 -4.65
C GLY A 390 5.28 13.30 -5.76
N PHE A 391 4.37 12.75 -6.57
CA PHE A 391 4.73 11.96 -7.75
C PHE A 391 5.53 12.79 -8.78
N SER A 392 5.10 14.04 -9.06
CA SER A 392 5.85 14.93 -9.95
C SER A 392 7.27 15.18 -9.45
N ASP A 393 7.44 15.36 -8.15
CA ASP A 393 8.74 15.59 -7.53
C ASP A 393 9.61 14.33 -7.57
N VAL A 394 9.03 13.13 -7.40
CA VAL A 394 9.73 11.85 -7.64
C VAL A 394 10.24 11.76 -9.08
N CYS A 395 9.41 12.03 -10.09
CA CYS A 395 9.82 11.98 -11.49
C CYS A 395 10.91 13.02 -11.83
N LYS A 396 10.82 14.22 -11.28
CA LYS A 396 11.84 15.26 -11.48
C LYS A 396 13.16 14.89 -10.82
N THR A 397 13.11 14.37 -9.61
CA THR A 397 14.31 13.99 -8.87
C THR A 397 14.97 12.76 -9.49
N SER A 398 14.21 11.74 -9.90
CA SER A 398 14.77 10.58 -10.62
C SER A 398 15.46 11.01 -11.91
N ALA A 399 14.82 11.85 -12.72
CA ALA A 399 15.41 12.37 -13.96
C ALA A 399 16.65 13.25 -13.71
N ALA A 400 16.67 14.03 -12.63
CA ALA A 400 17.84 14.83 -12.26
C ALA A 400 19.04 13.94 -11.86
N TYR A 401 18.81 12.91 -11.04
CA TYR A 401 19.84 11.95 -10.67
C TYR A 401 20.30 11.11 -11.87
N PHE A 402 19.39 10.71 -12.75
CA PHE A 402 19.72 10.03 -14.01
C PHE A 402 20.65 10.87 -14.87
N ASN A 403 20.34 12.16 -15.07
CA ASN A 403 21.20 13.07 -15.82
C ASN A 403 22.58 13.25 -15.17
N PHE A 404 22.64 13.30 -13.83
CA PHE A 404 23.90 13.37 -13.10
C PHE A 404 24.76 12.10 -13.31
N ILE A 405 24.14 10.92 -13.19
CA ILE A 405 24.82 9.64 -13.46
C ILE A 405 25.33 9.63 -14.90
N ARG A 406 24.47 9.98 -15.87
CA ARG A 406 24.84 10.04 -17.28
C ARG A 406 26.05 10.94 -17.53
N MET A 407 26.11 12.09 -16.86
CA MET A 407 27.26 13.01 -16.97
C MET A 407 28.56 12.41 -16.43
N ILE A 408 28.50 11.59 -15.38
CA ILE A 408 29.68 10.94 -14.80
C ILE A 408 30.14 9.77 -15.66
N THR A 409 29.21 9.09 -16.34
CA THR A 409 29.51 7.89 -17.14
C THR A 409 29.79 8.18 -18.62
N ALA A 410 29.55 9.41 -19.08
CA ALA A 410 29.89 9.89 -20.42
C ALA A 410 31.35 10.35 -20.46
#